data_AF-A0A0L7M057-F1
#
_entry.id   AF-A0A0L7M057-F1
#
_cell.length_a   1.000
_cell.length_b   1.000
_cell.length_c   1.000
_cell.angle_alpha   90.00
_cell.angle_beta   90.00
_cell.angle_gamma   90.00
#
_symmetry.space_group_name_H-M   'P 1'
#
loop_
_entity.id
_entity.type
_entity.pdbx_description
1 polymer ?
#
loop_
_entity_poly.entity_id
_entity_poly.type
_entity_poly.pdbx_seq_one_letter_code
_entity_poly.pdbx_strand_id
1 'polypeptide(L)'
;MPDFYFLIRWLCKVIVKSVFRDVNVINPENVPLYGSVIFVGNHNNQFIDACVLIANIPRQVKFIVAEKSMRRAVIGKLASVIGCISVKRPQDLKFKGIGHILLDKGDVKITGINTRFRLDVQIGDNYYYH
;
A
#
# COMPACT_ATOMS: atom_id res chain seq x y z
N MET A 1 -5.96 4.68 -21.93
CA MET A 1 -5.32 5.50 -23.00
C MET A 1 -3.83 5.56 -22.72
N PRO A 2 -2.98 5.06 -23.61
CA PRO A 2 -1.51 5.07 -23.47
C PRO A 2 -0.97 6.47 -23.13
N ASP A 3 -1.57 7.52 -23.72
CA ASP A 3 -1.13 8.92 -23.60
C ASP A 3 -1.09 9.45 -22.17
N PHE A 4 -2.07 9.08 -21.35
CA PHE A 4 -2.10 9.53 -19.96
C PHE A 4 -1.05 8.83 -19.10
N TYR A 5 -0.74 7.56 -19.39
CA TYR A 5 0.34 6.86 -18.69
C TYR A 5 1.70 7.49 -19.00
N PHE A 6 1.94 7.90 -20.25
CA PHE A 6 3.15 8.63 -20.61
C PHE A 6 3.27 9.97 -19.88
N LEU A 7 2.17 10.71 -19.74
CA LEU A 7 2.14 11.96 -18.95
C LEU A 7 2.48 11.70 -17.48
N ILE A 8 1.85 10.70 -16.85
CA ILE A 8 2.16 10.33 -15.47
C ILE A 8 3.62 9.91 -15.34
N ARG A 9 4.13 9.09 -16.28
CA ARG A 9 5.52 8.66 -16.27
C ARG A 9 6.49 9.83 -16.37
N TRP A 10 6.18 10.82 -17.19
CA TRP A 10 6.95 12.05 -17.28
C TRP A 10 6.92 12.83 -15.94
N LEU A 11 5.74 12.99 -15.33
CA LEU A 11 5.62 13.63 -14.01
C LEU A 11 6.42 12.88 -12.94
N CYS A 12 6.34 11.54 -12.90
CA CYS A 12 7.13 10.72 -11.98
C CYS A 12 8.64 10.91 -12.21
N LYS A 13 9.12 11.01 -13.45
CA LYS A 13 10.53 11.31 -13.74
C LYS A 13 10.94 12.68 -13.18
N VAL A 14 10.09 13.70 -13.30
CA VAL A 14 10.35 15.04 -12.72
C VAL A 14 10.42 14.96 -11.19
N ILE A 15 9.46 14.29 -10.55
CA ILE A 15 9.42 14.11 -9.09
C ILE A 15 10.68 13.38 -8.61
N VAL A 16 11.04 12.27 -9.26
CA VAL A 16 12.22 11.47 -8.90
C VAL A 16 13.49 12.31 -9.02
N LYS A 17 13.67 13.08 -10.09
CA LYS A 17 14.80 14.00 -10.26
C LYS A 17 14.83 15.15 -9.26
N SER A 18 13.69 15.53 -8.69
CA SER A 18 13.63 16.56 -7.65
C SER A 18 14.00 16.03 -6.27
N VAL A 19 13.78 14.74 -6.01
CA VAL A 19 14.02 14.11 -4.70
C VAL A 19 15.39 13.46 -4.64
N PHE A 20 15.83 12.82 -5.73
CA PHE A 20 17.11 12.14 -5.82
C PHE A 20 18.05 12.89 -6.74
N ARG A 21 19.30 13.07 -6.29
CA ARG A 21 20.36 13.65 -7.11
C ARG A 21 20.71 12.75 -8.30
N ASP A 22 20.76 11.45 -8.06
CA ASP A 22 21.04 10.45 -9.08
C ASP A 22 20.26 9.15 -8.80
N VAL A 23 19.87 8.46 -9.86
CA VAL A 23 19.15 7.19 -9.80
C VAL A 23 19.80 6.22 -10.76
N ASN A 24 20.54 5.26 -10.22
CA ASN A 24 21.18 4.21 -11.01
C ASN A 24 20.28 2.96 -11.06
N VAL A 25 20.02 2.46 -12.27
CA VAL A 25 19.26 1.22 -12.49
C VAL A 25 20.25 0.11 -12.80
N ILE A 26 20.34 -0.85 -11.89
CA ILE A 26 21.26 -1.99 -12.02
C ILE A 26 20.51 -3.15 -12.66
N ASN A 27 21.16 -3.82 -13.62
CA ASN A 27 20.67 -4.99 -14.35
C ASN A 27 19.26 -4.81 -14.98
N PRO A 28 19.01 -3.76 -15.78
CA PRO A 28 17.71 -3.52 -16.41
C PRO A 28 17.27 -4.67 -17.34
N GLU A 29 18.21 -5.44 -17.87
CA GLU A 29 17.99 -6.62 -18.71
C GLU A 29 17.26 -7.77 -17.99
N ASN A 30 17.31 -7.80 -16.65
CA ASN A 30 16.58 -8.79 -15.87
C ASN A 30 15.07 -8.52 -15.83
N VAL A 31 14.60 -7.38 -16.33
CA VAL A 31 13.19 -7.04 -16.36
C VAL A 31 12.53 -7.67 -17.60
N PRO A 32 11.62 -8.65 -17.44
CA PRO A 32 10.95 -9.25 -18.59
C PRO A 32 10.08 -8.21 -19.30
N LEU A 33 10.34 -8.01 -20.59
CA LEU A 33 9.58 -7.07 -21.43
C LEU A 33 8.15 -7.57 -21.73
N TYR A 34 7.97 -8.89 -21.75
CA TYR A 34 6.72 -9.56 -22.07
C TYR A 34 6.29 -10.51 -20.96
N GLY A 35 4.99 -10.84 -20.92
CA GLY A 35 4.41 -11.73 -19.92
C GLY A 35 4.13 -11.05 -18.57
N SER A 36 3.56 -11.84 -17.66
CA SER A 36 3.19 -11.42 -16.30
C SER A 36 4.41 -11.38 -15.39
N VAL A 37 4.59 -10.28 -14.67
CA VAL A 37 5.71 -10.08 -13.73
C VAL A 37 5.16 -9.44 -12.46
N ILE A 38 5.60 -9.95 -11.31
CA ILE A 38 5.33 -9.34 -10.01
C ILE A 38 6.62 -8.69 -9.53
N PHE A 39 6.60 -7.37 -9.38
CA PHE A 39 7.71 -6.63 -8.76
C PHE A 39 7.49 -6.57 -7.25
N VAL A 40 8.49 -7.02 -6.50
CA VAL A 40 8.51 -6.97 -5.04
C VAL A 40 9.74 -6.15 -4.64
N GLY A 41 9.51 -5.10 -3.85
CA GLY A 41 10.57 -4.21 -3.39
C GLY A 41 10.35 -3.84 -1.92
N ASN A 42 11.38 -3.26 -1.32
CA ASN A 42 11.23 -2.59 -0.04
C ASN A 42 10.29 -1.38 -0.18
N HIS A 43 9.69 -0.97 0.93
CA HIS A 43 8.66 0.06 0.91
C HIS A 43 8.93 1.09 2.02
N ASN A 44 9.79 2.07 1.72
CA ASN A 44 10.14 3.13 2.65
C ASN A 44 9.19 4.33 2.54
N ASN A 45 8.72 4.66 1.32
CA ASN A 45 7.81 5.76 1.07
C ASN A 45 6.80 5.41 -0.04
N GLN A 46 5.52 5.29 0.35
CA GLN A 46 4.43 4.85 -0.52
C GLN A 46 4.29 5.60 -1.85
N PHE A 47 4.69 6.87 -1.93
CA PHE A 47 4.54 7.68 -3.13
C PHE A 47 5.83 7.75 -3.94
N ILE A 48 6.97 7.90 -3.27
CA ILE A 48 8.26 7.99 -3.94
C ILE A 48 8.65 6.64 -4.55
N ASP A 49 8.43 5.54 -3.83
CA ASP A 49 8.72 4.20 -4.32
C ASP A 49 7.92 3.91 -5.61
N ALA A 50 6.64 4.30 -5.64
CA ALA A 50 5.82 4.21 -6.83
C ALA A 50 6.34 5.06 -8.00
N CYS A 51 6.74 6.30 -7.73
CA CYS A 51 7.30 7.19 -8.76
C CYS A 51 8.61 6.64 -9.35
N VAL A 52 9.49 6.09 -8.51
CA VAL A 52 10.76 5.50 -8.95
C VAL A 52 10.51 4.32 -9.89
N LEU A 53 9.59 3.41 -9.54
CA LEU A 53 9.27 2.26 -10.39
C LEU A 53 8.63 2.70 -11.72
N ILE A 54 7.65 3.61 -11.69
CA ILE A 54 7.00 4.13 -12.91
C ILE A 54 8.02 4.83 -13.82
N ALA A 55 8.94 5.62 -13.25
CA ALA A 55 9.91 6.37 -14.02
C ALA A 55 10.91 5.46 -14.75
N ASN A 56 11.40 4.41 -14.07
CA ASN A 56 12.58 3.67 -14.48
C ASN A 56 12.30 2.28 -15.10
N ILE A 57 11.18 1.63 -14.79
CA ILE A 57 10.88 0.31 -15.34
C ILE A 57 10.49 0.41 -16.84
N PRO A 58 11.06 -0.41 -17.75
CA PRO A 58 10.80 -0.33 -19.20
C PRO A 58 9.42 -0.88 -19.63
N ARG A 59 8.42 -0.89 -18.73
CA ARG A 59 7.05 -1.33 -18.99
C ARG A 59 6.08 -0.65 -18.05
N GLN A 60 4.78 -0.72 -18.38
CA GLN A 60 3.74 -0.21 -17.50
C GLN A 60 3.68 -1.02 -16.19
N VAL A 61 3.79 -0.32 -15.06
CA VAL A 61 3.67 -0.89 -13.71
C VAL A 61 2.28 -0.59 -13.16
N LYS A 62 1.64 -1.61 -12.59
CA LYS A 62 0.37 -1.50 -11.87
C LYS A 62 0.60 -1.86 -10.41
N PHE A 63 0.09 -1.04 -9.50
CA PHE A 63 0.28 -1.22 -8.06
C PHE A 63 -0.92 -1.88 -7.42
N ILE A 64 -0.65 -2.62 -6.34
CA ILE A 64 -1.69 -3.06 -5.41
C ILE A 64 -1.92 -1.93 -4.42
N VAL A 65 -3.15 -1.44 -4.34
CA VAL A 65 -3.53 -0.29 -3.51
C VAL A 65 -4.65 -0.71 -2.57
N ALA A 66 -4.54 -0.26 -1.32
CA ALA A 66 -5.58 -0.47 -0.32
C ALA A 66 -6.92 0.13 -0.79
N GLU A 67 -8.02 -0.62 -0.64
CA GLU A 67 -9.35 -0.13 -1.01
C GLU A 67 -9.67 1.22 -0.33
N LYS A 68 -9.25 1.39 0.92
CA LYS A 68 -9.42 2.65 1.65
C LYS A 68 -8.76 3.84 0.94
N SER A 69 -7.59 3.63 0.31
CA SER A 69 -6.91 4.67 -0.47
C SER A 69 -7.60 4.95 -1.80
N MET A 70 -8.22 3.93 -2.40
CA MET A 70 -9.03 4.07 -3.62
C MET A 70 -10.28 4.94 -3.41
N ARG A 71 -10.80 5.03 -2.18
CA ARG A 71 -11.95 5.88 -1.85
C ARG A 71 -11.61 7.37 -1.72
N ARG A 72 -10.33 7.75 -1.70
CA ARG A 72 -9.92 9.17 -1.64
C ARG A 72 -10.02 9.77 -3.05
N ALA A 73 -10.70 10.91 -3.20
CA ALA A 73 -11.06 11.47 -4.50
C ALA A 73 -9.88 11.62 -5.49
N VAL A 74 -8.75 12.19 -5.06
CA VAL A 74 -7.58 12.39 -5.95
C VAL A 74 -6.81 11.10 -6.15
N ILE A 75 -6.48 10.39 -5.06
CA ILE A 75 -5.65 9.18 -5.10
C ILE A 75 -6.36 8.05 -5.86
N GLY A 76 -7.65 7.85 -5.60
CA GLY A 76 -8.47 6.84 -6.27
C GLY A 76 -8.60 7.09 -7.76
N LYS A 77 -8.81 8.35 -8.17
CA LYS A 77 -8.90 8.71 -9.59
C LYS A 77 -7.57 8.46 -10.30
N LEU A 78 -6.44 8.87 -9.73
CA LEU A 78 -5.12 8.61 -10.31
C LEU A 78 -4.80 7.11 -10.36
N ALA A 79 -5.05 6.38 -9.28
CA ALA A 79 -4.82 4.95 -9.19
C ALA A 79 -5.68 4.16 -10.20
N SER A 80 -6.94 4.57 -10.39
CA SER A 80 -7.82 3.98 -11.41
C SER A 80 -7.28 4.19 -12.83
N VAL A 81 -6.79 5.39 -13.14
CA VAL A 81 -6.27 5.69 -14.48
C VAL A 81 -4.95 4.96 -14.77
N ILE A 82 -4.09 4.75 -13.77
CA ILE A 82 -2.85 3.96 -13.89
C ILE A 82 -3.15 2.45 -14.01
N GLY A 83 -4.36 2.03 -13.65
CA GLY A 83 -4.79 0.64 -13.66
C GLY A 83 -4.35 -0.14 -12.41
N CYS A 84 -4.25 0.54 -11.26
CA CYS A 84 -3.95 -0.10 -9.98
C CYS A 84 -5.05 -1.08 -9.55
N ILE A 85 -4.64 -2.12 -8.83
CA ILE A 85 -5.50 -3.20 -8.35
C ILE A 85 -5.89 -2.90 -6.90
N SER A 86 -7.18 -2.75 -6.64
CA SER A 86 -7.71 -2.51 -5.29
C SER A 86 -7.74 -3.80 -4.48
N VAL A 87 -7.22 -3.77 -3.25
CA VAL A 87 -7.23 -4.92 -2.32
C VAL A 87 -7.83 -4.52 -0.98
N LYS A 88 -8.75 -5.35 -0.47
CA LYS A 88 -9.28 -5.24 0.88
C LYS A 88 -8.27 -5.80 1.86
N ARG A 89 -7.87 -5.01 2.86
CA ARG A 89 -6.94 -5.45 3.89
C ARG A 89 -7.66 -5.61 5.23
N PRO A 90 -7.37 -6.64 6.03
CA PRO A 90 -7.98 -6.82 7.35
C PRO A 90 -7.79 -5.60 8.26
N GLN A 91 -6.64 -4.91 8.16
CA GLN A 91 -6.38 -3.71 8.98
C GLN A 91 -7.27 -2.51 8.60
N ASP A 92 -7.86 -2.50 7.40
CA ASP A 92 -8.79 -1.44 6.98
C ASP A 92 -10.20 -1.67 7.57
N LEU A 93 -10.50 -2.87 8.09
CA LEU A 93 -11.76 -3.24 8.75
C LEU A 93 -11.76 -2.99 10.27
N LYS A 94 -10.68 -2.44 10.82
CA LYS A 94 -10.57 -2.15 12.24
C LYS A 94 -11.68 -1.20 12.70
N PHE A 95 -12.32 -1.54 13.82
CA PHE A 95 -13.32 -0.71 14.48
C PHE A 95 -12.95 -0.52 15.95
N LYS A 96 -13.49 0.53 16.57
CA LYS A 96 -13.31 0.77 18.00
C LYS A 96 -14.34 -0.07 18.76
N GLY A 97 -13.86 -1.10 19.46
CA GLY A 97 -14.69 -1.89 20.37
C GLY A 97 -15.17 -1.08 21.58
N ILE A 98 -16.17 -1.62 22.28
CA ILE A 98 -16.73 -1.01 23.49
C ILE A 98 -16.00 -1.53 24.72
N GLY A 99 -15.81 -0.68 25.73
CA GLY A 99 -15.18 -1.01 27.01
C GLY A 99 -13.67 -0.76 27.02
N HIS A 100 -13.00 -1.36 28.01
CA HIS A 100 -11.56 -1.25 28.22
C HIS A 100 -10.93 -2.63 28.29
N ILE A 101 -9.68 -2.73 27.85
CA ILE A 101 -8.89 -3.95 27.94
C ILE A 101 -7.76 -3.73 28.94
N LEU A 102 -7.54 -4.72 29.80
CA LEU A 102 -6.43 -4.80 30.73
C LEU A 102 -5.51 -5.92 30.25
N LEU A 103 -4.23 -5.57 30.17
CA LEU A 103 -3.16 -6.46 29.79
C LEU A 103 -2.11 -6.40 30.90
N ASP A 104 -2.00 -7.48 31.67
CA ASP A 104 -0.94 -7.62 32.65
C ASP A 104 0.36 -7.94 31.91
N LYS A 105 1.40 -7.14 32.17
CA LYS A 105 2.68 -7.27 31.47
C LYS A 105 3.27 -8.67 31.73
N GLY A 106 3.33 -9.49 30.69
CA GLY A 106 3.91 -10.84 30.73
C GLY A 106 2.88 -11.97 30.69
N ASP A 107 1.59 -11.66 30.72
CA ASP A 107 0.52 -12.65 30.56
C ASP A 107 0.01 -12.69 29.11
N VAL A 108 -0.41 -13.86 28.66
CA VAL A 108 -1.07 -14.09 27.36
C VAL A 108 -2.58 -13.89 27.43
N LYS A 109 -3.10 -13.56 28.63
CA LYS A 109 -4.52 -13.30 28.87
C LYS A 109 -4.84 -11.81 28.80
N ILE A 110 -5.93 -11.49 28.13
CA ILE A 110 -6.51 -10.15 28.05
C ILE A 110 -7.82 -10.14 28.84
N THR A 111 -7.95 -9.21 29.79
CA THR A 111 -9.18 -9.05 30.58
C THR A 111 -9.98 -7.86 30.06
N GLY A 112 -11.26 -8.07 29.78
CA GLY A 112 -12.16 -7.01 29.30
C GLY A 112 -13.02 -6.45 30.42
N ILE A 113 -13.07 -5.13 30.57
CA ILE A 113 -14.02 -4.41 31.43
C ILE A 113 -15.09 -3.77 30.54
N ASN A 114 -16.36 -4.17 30.75
CA ASN A 114 -17.51 -3.71 29.96
C ASN A 114 -17.32 -3.91 28.45
N THR A 115 -16.58 -4.96 28.06
CA THR A 115 -16.34 -5.29 26.65
C THR A 115 -17.39 -6.27 26.13
N ARG A 116 -17.51 -6.34 24.81
CA ARG A 116 -18.35 -7.33 24.11
C ARG A 116 -17.50 -8.32 23.31
N PHE A 117 -16.41 -8.81 23.89
CA PHE A 117 -15.46 -9.68 23.16
C PHE A 117 -16.11 -10.86 22.44
N ARG A 118 -17.12 -11.49 23.03
CA ARG A 118 -17.82 -12.63 22.43
C ARG A 118 -18.60 -12.31 21.16
N LEU A 119 -18.87 -11.03 20.89
CA LEU A 119 -19.56 -10.55 19.69
C LEU A 119 -18.58 -9.82 18.75
N ASP A 120 -17.67 -9.04 19.33
CA ASP A 120 -16.79 -8.13 18.60
C ASP A 120 -15.50 -8.81 18.10
N VAL A 121 -15.16 -10.00 18.58
CA VAL A 121 -13.88 -10.67 18.29
C VAL A 121 -14.09 -12.12 17.90
N GLN A 122 -13.40 -12.55 16.85
CA GLN A 122 -13.31 -13.93 16.41
C GLN A 122 -11.88 -14.49 16.60
N ILE A 123 -11.77 -15.82 16.58
CA ILE A 123 -10.46 -16.49 16.66
C ILE A 123 -9.61 -16.07 15.45
N GLY A 124 -8.42 -15.52 15.72
CA GLY A 124 -7.49 -15.03 14.69
C GLY A 124 -7.47 -13.50 14.51
N ASP A 125 -8.35 -12.77 15.19
CA ASP A 125 -8.34 -11.31 15.18
C ASP A 125 -7.15 -10.72 15.95
N ASN A 126 -6.69 -9.55 15.49
CA ASN A 126 -5.60 -8.81 16.11
C ASN A 126 -6.14 -7.64 16.94
N TYR A 127 -5.63 -7.51 18.17
CA TYR A 127 -5.92 -6.36 19.03
C TYR A 127 -4.88 -5.26 18.83
N TYR A 128 -5.36 -4.04 18.71
CA TYR A 128 -4.53 -2.84 18.66
C TYR A 128 -4.85 -1.97 19.88
N TYR A 129 -3.86 -1.74 20.73
CA TYR A 129 -3.95 -0.81 21.85
C TYR A 129 -3.00 0.37 21.59
N HIS A 130 -3.43 1.58 21.94
CA HIS A 130 -2.65 2.82 21.84
C HIS A 130 -2.47 3.42 23.22
#